data_AF-A0A4U2Q489-F1
#
_entry.id   AF-A0A4U2Q489-F1
#
_cell.length_a   1.000
_cell.length_b   1.000
_cell.length_c   1.000
_cell.angle_alpha   90.00
_cell.angle_beta   90.00
_cell.angle_gamma   90.00
#
_symmetry.space_group_name_H-M   'P 1'
#
loop_
_entity.id
_entity.type
_entity.pdbx_description
1 polymer ?
#
loop_
_entity_poly.entity_id
_entity_poly.type
_entity_poly.pdbx_seq_one_letter_code
_entity_poly.pdbx_strand_id
1 'polypeptide(L)'
;LFFYHLVVNQQVCYYVDVVEKYRNAYISWGEDPDEYAPYVERLEQLLERLQPVSILVPDSKEKDELYLNFSCSWDREHGLGVHMKQGTPKHIQGAYTLYDLE
;
A
#
# COMPACT_ATOMS: atom_id res chain seq x y z
N LEU A 1 7.43 -11.30 11.00
CA LEU A 1 6.46 -10.73 11.95
C LEU A 1 6.76 -9.27 12.30
N PHE A 2 7.95 -8.92 12.83
CA PHE A 2 8.29 -7.50 13.14
C PHE A 2 8.36 -6.59 11.90
N PHE A 3 8.97 -7.06 10.80
CA PHE A 3 9.06 -6.32 9.53
C PHE A 3 7.70 -6.04 8.88
N TYR A 4 6.77 -6.99 8.96
CA TYR A 4 5.41 -6.81 8.43
C TYR A 4 4.69 -5.68 9.17
N HIS A 5 4.79 -5.66 10.51
CA HIS A 5 4.20 -4.58 11.31
C HIS A 5 4.83 -3.20 11.01
N LEU A 6 6.14 -3.10 10.78
CA LEU A 6 6.78 -1.81 10.50
C LEU A 6 6.35 -1.23 9.15
N VAL A 7 6.31 -2.07 8.11
CA VAL A 7 5.87 -1.67 6.76
C VAL A 7 4.41 -1.22 6.77
N VAL A 8 3.56 -1.97 7.46
CA VAL A 8 2.14 -1.66 7.55
C VAL A 8 1.92 -0.37 8.33
N ASN A 9 2.62 -0.15 9.45
CA ASN A 9 2.50 1.10 10.21
C ASN A 9 2.79 2.35 9.35
N GLN A 10 3.80 2.31 8.48
CA GLN A 10 4.09 3.43 7.57
C GLN A 10 3.06 3.57 6.45
N GLN A 11 2.54 2.46 5.92
CA GLN A 11 1.41 2.49 4.97
C GLN A 11 0.18 3.15 5.59
N VAL A 12 -0.05 2.95 6.89
CA VAL A 12 -1.22 3.51 7.60
C VAL A 12 -1.08 4.99 7.83
N CYS A 13 0.08 5.49 8.27
CA CYS A 13 0.28 6.93 8.41
C CYS A 13 0.07 7.64 7.06
N TYR A 14 0.65 7.10 5.99
CA TYR A 14 0.42 7.63 4.63
C TYR A 14 -1.05 7.55 4.22
N TYR A 15 -1.72 6.42 4.47
CA TYR A 15 -3.13 6.24 4.13
C TYR A 15 -4.02 7.22 4.91
N VAL A 16 -3.86 7.34 6.23
CA VAL A 16 -4.63 8.24 7.09
C VAL A 16 -4.45 9.70 6.69
N ASP A 17 -3.23 10.11 6.32
CA ASP A 17 -2.94 11.48 5.92
C ASP A 17 -3.61 11.89 4.60
N VAL A 18 -3.85 10.93 3.69
CA VAL A 18 -4.39 11.23 2.35
C VAL A 18 -5.85 10.79 2.20
N VAL A 19 -6.35 9.85 3.01
CA VAL A 19 -7.70 9.27 2.91
C VAL A 19 -8.79 10.33 3.08
N GLU A 20 -8.64 11.30 3.99
CA GLU A 20 -9.65 12.35 4.20
C GLU A 20 -9.87 13.18 2.93
N LYS A 21 -8.80 13.49 2.20
CA LYS A 21 -8.88 14.23 0.94
C LYS A 21 -9.65 13.44 -0.13
N TYR A 22 -9.38 12.13 -0.24
CA TYR A 22 -10.08 11.26 -1.18
C TYR A 22 -11.55 11.07 -0.80
N ARG A 23 -11.85 10.86 0.48
CA ARG A 23 -13.23 10.75 0.98
C ARG A 23 -14.05 11.99 0.64
N ASN A 24 -13.49 13.18 0.89
CA ASN A 24 -14.15 14.44 0.54
C ASN A 24 -14.42 14.56 -0.97
N ALA A 25 -13.49 14.08 -1.81
CA ALA A 25 -13.68 14.06 -3.25
C ALA A 25 -14.82 13.10 -3.67
N TYR A 26 -14.84 11.87 -3.17
CA TYR A 26 -15.91 10.91 -3.47
C TYR A 26 -17.29 11.40 -3.01
N ILE A 27 -17.38 11.99 -1.81
CA ILE A 27 -18.61 12.65 -1.33
C ILE A 27 -19.05 13.75 -2.30
N SER A 28 -18.12 14.56 -2.80
CA SER A 28 -18.43 15.62 -3.76
C SER A 28 -18.92 15.11 -5.12
N TRP A 29 -18.56 13.87 -5.48
CA TRP A 29 -19.01 13.18 -6.69
C TRP A 29 -20.32 12.43 -6.51
N GLY A 30 -20.85 12.35 -5.29
CA GLY A 30 -22.05 11.56 -4.98
C GLY A 30 -21.80 10.06 -4.87
N GLU A 31 -20.53 9.66 -4.72
CA GLU A 31 -20.10 8.27 -4.54
C GLU A 31 -20.05 7.90 -3.06
N ASP A 32 -20.07 6.60 -2.74
CA ASP A 32 -19.82 6.11 -1.38
C ASP A 32 -18.31 6.12 -1.07
N PRO A 33 -17.81 7.02 -0.21
CA PRO A 33 -16.40 7.06 0.13
C PRO A 33 -15.90 5.80 0.85
N ASP A 34 -16.78 5.01 1.47
CA ASP A 34 -16.38 3.77 2.16
C ASP A 34 -16.04 2.62 1.19
N GLU A 35 -16.49 2.71 -0.06
CA GLU A 35 -16.14 1.75 -1.12
C GLU A 35 -14.71 1.94 -1.62
N TYR A 36 -14.28 3.20 -1.80
CA TYR A 36 -13.02 3.55 -2.47
C TYR A 36 -11.94 4.09 -1.54
N ALA A 37 -12.33 4.56 -0.36
CA ALA A 37 -11.45 5.17 0.63
C ALA A 37 -11.93 4.84 2.07
N PRO A 38 -12.01 3.55 2.44
CA PRO A 38 -12.61 3.10 3.69
C PRO A 38 -11.95 3.79 4.89
N TYR A 39 -12.79 4.30 5.81
CA TYR A 39 -12.28 4.88 7.03
C TYR A 39 -11.66 3.79 7.92
N VAL A 40 -10.48 4.08 8.48
CA VAL A 40 -9.74 3.16 9.33
C VAL A 40 -9.33 3.88 10.60
N GLU A 41 -9.81 3.39 11.75
CA GLU A 41 -9.49 3.93 13.07
C GLU A 41 -8.24 3.28 13.67
N ARG A 42 -7.99 2.01 13.30
CA ARG A 42 -6.92 1.19 13.86
C ARG A 42 -6.17 0.42 12.79
N LEU A 43 -4.86 0.25 13.00
CA LEU A 43 -3.94 -0.46 12.11
C LEU A 43 -4.49 -1.82 11.63
N GLU A 44 -5.10 -2.57 12.53
CA GLU A 44 -5.59 -3.92 12.30
C GLU A 44 -6.72 -3.95 11.27
N GLN A 45 -7.54 -2.89 11.21
CA GLN A 45 -8.63 -2.81 10.23
C GLN A 45 -8.12 -2.58 8.80
N LEU A 46 -6.96 -1.91 8.64
CA LEU A 46 -6.31 -1.81 7.33
C LEU A 46 -5.68 -3.16 6.94
N LEU A 47 -5.06 -3.84 7.90
CA LEU A 47 -4.46 -5.16 7.70
C LEU A 47 -5.47 -6.20 7.24
N GLU A 48 -6.68 -6.22 7.81
CA GLU A 48 -7.77 -7.11 7.39
C GLU A 48 -8.20 -6.90 5.93
N ARG A 49 -7.87 -5.74 5.35
CA ARG A 49 -8.22 -5.34 3.99
C ARG A 49 -7.07 -5.49 3.00
N LEU A 50 -5.88 -5.87 3.48
CA LEU A 50 -4.69 -6.09 2.68
C LEU A 50 -4.37 -7.58 2.59
N GLN A 51 -4.24 -8.09 1.37
CA GLN A 51 -3.80 -9.46 1.14
C GLN A 51 -2.45 -9.44 0.40
N PRO A 52 -1.40 -10.10 0.90
CA PRO A 52 -0.15 -10.24 0.17
C PRO A 52 -0.36 -10.95 -1.17
N VAL A 53 0.18 -10.39 -2.25
CA VAL A 53 0.05 -10.92 -3.62
C VAL A 53 1.38 -11.42 -4.15
N SER A 54 2.41 -10.57 -4.12
CA SER A 54 3.71 -10.94 -4.69
C SER A 54 4.87 -10.23 -4.01
N ILE A 55 6.05 -10.82 -4.16
CA ILE A 55 7.32 -10.20 -3.81
C ILE A 55 8.15 -10.18 -5.09
N LEU A 56 8.61 -8.99 -5.50
CA LEU A 56 9.56 -8.86 -6.59
C LEU A 56 10.94 -8.57 -6.01
N VAL A 57 11.95 -9.28 -6.51
CA VAL A 57 13.35 -9.10 -6.11
C VAL A 57 14.12 -8.75 -7.37
N PRO A 58 14.69 -7.54 -7.48
CA PRO A 58 15.44 -7.14 -8.66
C PRO A 58 16.74 -7.93 -8.77
N ASP A 59 17.11 -8.28 -10.00
CA ASP A 59 18.42 -8.86 -10.32
C ASP A 59 19.49 -7.75 -10.44
N SER A 60 19.54 -6.88 -9.43
CA SER A 60 20.46 -5.76 -9.36
C SER A 60 21.61 -6.10 -8.39
N LYS A 61 22.76 -5.42 -8.57
CA LYS A 61 23.88 -5.53 -7.61
C LYS A 61 23.58 -4.85 -6.28
N GLU A 62 22.49 -4.09 -6.18
CA GLU A 62 22.08 -3.44 -4.95
C GLU A 62 21.54 -4.48 -3.98
N LYS A 63 22.29 -4.73 -2.92
CA LYS A 63 21.86 -5.64 -1.85
C LYS A 63 20.73 -4.99 -1.05
N ASP A 64 19.77 -5.82 -0.65
CA ASP A 64 18.65 -5.47 0.23
C ASP A 64 17.56 -4.58 -0.39
N GLU A 65 17.25 -4.79 -1.66
CA GLU A 65 16.09 -4.19 -2.36
C GLU A 65 15.01 -5.25 -2.62
N LEU A 66 13.75 -4.93 -2.32
CA LEU A 66 12.60 -5.80 -2.61
C LEU A 66 11.31 -4.98 -2.73
N TYR A 67 10.36 -5.49 -3.49
CA TYR A 67 9.07 -4.87 -3.69
C TYR A 67 7.97 -5.80 -3.20
N LEU A 68 7.11 -5.30 -2.32
CA LEU A 68 5.99 -6.03 -1.74
C LEU A 68 4.70 -5.53 -2.37
N ASN A 69 3.94 -6.43 -2.99
CA ASN A 69 2.62 -6.11 -3.53
C ASN A 69 1.52 -6.74 -2.70
N PHE A 70 0.47 -5.97 -2.50
CA PHE A 70 -0.74 -6.35 -1.81
C PHE A 70 -1.94 -6.04 -2.71
N SER A 71 -2.95 -6.89 -2.69
CA SER A 71 -4.28 -6.48 -3.11
C SER A 71 -4.96 -5.78 -1.93
N CYS A 72 -5.78 -4.80 -2.24
CA CYS A 72 -6.56 -4.06 -1.25
C CYS A 72 -8.04 -4.05 -1.64
N SER A 73 -8.93 -4.00 -0.64
CA SER A 73 -10.37 -4.05 -0.90
C SER A 73 -10.91 -2.83 -1.65
N TRP A 74 -10.21 -1.69 -1.55
CA TRP A 74 -10.63 -0.37 -2.02
C TRP A 74 -10.03 0.05 -3.37
N ASP A 75 -8.97 -0.63 -3.83
CA ASP A 75 -8.39 -0.45 -5.16
C ASP A 75 -8.00 -1.81 -5.75
N ARG A 76 -9.02 -2.54 -6.20
CA ARG A 76 -8.87 -3.92 -6.67
C ARG A 76 -8.10 -4.03 -7.98
N GLU A 77 -8.04 -2.95 -8.75
CA GLU A 77 -7.38 -2.93 -10.05
C GLU A 77 -5.88 -2.68 -9.91
N HIS A 78 -5.48 -1.72 -9.07
CA HIS A 78 -4.08 -1.30 -8.99
C HIS A 78 -3.37 -1.87 -7.77
N GLY A 79 -4.08 -2.25 -6.71
CA GLY A 79 -3.49 -2.77 -5.48
C GLY A 79 -2.55 -1.77 -4.79
N LEU A 80 -1.64 -2.29 -3.97
CA LEU A 80 -0.68 -1.50 -3.20
C LEU A 80 0.72 -2.12 -3.34
N GLY A 81 1.67 -1.34 -3.82
CA GLY A 81 3.08 -1.68 -3.91
C GLY A 81 3.89 -0.92 -2.87
N VAL A 82 4.84 -1.62 -2.22
CA VAL A 82 5.86 -1.01 -1.37
C VAL A 82 7.24 -1.40 -1.82
N HIS A 83 8.04 -0.40 -2.18
CA HIS A 83 9.45 -0.56 -2.41
C HIS A 83 10.22 -0.43 -1.09
N MET A 84 10.95 -1.48 -0.75
CA MET A 84 11.81 -1.59 0.41
C MET A 84 13.27 -1.55 -0.02
N LYS A 85 14.07 -0.71 0.65
CA LYS A 85 15.52 -0.65 0.49
C LYS A 85 16.21 -0.63 1.85
N GLN A 86 17.17 -1.52 2.05
CA GLN A 86 17.88 -1.70 3.34
C GLN A 86 16.90 -1.91 4.51
N GLY A 87 15.83 -2.68 4.27
CA GLY A 87 14.80 -2.96 5.27
C GLY A 87 13.88 -1.78 5.61
N THR A 88 13.97 -0.65 4.89
CA THR A 88 13.11 0.54 5.09
C THR A 88 12.23 0.82 3.87
N PRO A 89 10.94 1.16 4.05
CA PRO A 89 10.11 1.63 2.95
C PRO A 89 10.69 2.92 2.35
N LYS A 90 10.83 2.97 1.03
CA LYS A 90 11.28 4.16 0.28
C LYS A 90 10.16 4.78 -0.51
N HIS A 91 9.27 3.96 -1.06
CA HIS A 91 8.19 4.41 -1.91
C HIS A 91 6.97 3.50 -1.76
N ILE A 92 5.79 4.12 -1.87
CA ILE A 92 4.49 3.47 -1.81
C ILE A 92 3.69 3.97 -3.01
N GLN A 93 3.15 3.05 -3.81
CA GLN A 93 2.31 3.36 -4.98
C GLN A 93 1.37 2.19 -5.29
N GLY A 94 0.79 2.14 -6.50
CA GLY A 94 0.13 0.93 -7.00
C GLY A 94 1.09 -0.26 -7.05
N ALA A 95 0.57 -1.46 -7.25
CA ALA A 95 1.38 -2.68 -7.28
C ALA A 95 2.50 -2.58 -8.33
N TYR A 96 3.72 -2.94 -7.93
CA TYR A 96 4.88 -2.98 -8.81
C TYR A 96 4.77 -4.15 -9.78
N THR A 97 5.25 -3.95 -11.00
CA THR A 97 5.37 -4.95 -12.05
C THR A 97 6.83 -5.17 -12.39
N LEU A 98 7.13 -6.19 -13.21
CA LEU A 98 8.50 -6.43 -13.67
C LEU A 98 9.11 -5.25 -14.45
N TYR A 99 8.27 -4.40 -15.06
CA TYR A 99 8.73 -3.20 -15.78
C TYR A 99 9.21 -2.09 -14.85
N ASP A 100 8.82 -2.13 -13.57
CA ASP A 100 9.26 -1.16 -12.56
C ASP A 100 10.62 -1.51 -11.95
N LEU A 101 11.19 -2.66 -12.33
CA LEU A 101 12.49 -3.16 -11.85
C LEU A 101 13.64 -2.81 -12.80
N GLU A 102 13.37 -2.15 -13.92
CA GLU A 102 14.35 -1.76 -14.96
C GLU A 102 15.07 -0.44 -14.65
#